data_AF-A0A452T068-F1
#
_entry.id   AF-A0A452T068-F1
#
_cell.length_a   1.000
_cell.length_b   1.000
_cell.length_c   1.000
_cell.angle_alpha   90.00
_cell.angle_beta   90.00
_cell.angle_gamma   90.00
#
_symmetry.space_group_name_H-M   'P 1'
#
loop_
_entity.id
_entity.type
_entity.pdbx_description
1 polymer ?
#
loop_
_entity_poly.entity_id
_entity_poly.type
_entity_poly.pdbx_seq_one_letter_code
_entity_poly.pdbx_strand_id
1 'polypeptide(L)'
;AGDLSSLGLSSVCSCLPEKTGKILTEFLRFYEDQYGVALFNSMRHEIEGTGLPQAQLLWRKVPLDERIIFSGNLFQYQEDNKKWRNRFSLVPHNYGLVLYENKVAYERQVPPRAVINSAGYKILTSVDQYLELVGNSLPGTTSKSGTAPILKCPTQFPLILWHPSARHYYFCMMTEAEQDKWQAVLQDCIRHCNNGIPEDSKVEGPAFTDAIRTYRQSKELYGTWEMLCGNEVQILSNLVMEELGPELKAELAPRLKGKPQERQRQWIQISDAVYRMVYEQAKARFEAVLSKLQLARPAMEATIRTDMDQIITSKEHLASKIRAFILPKAEVCVRNHVQPYIPSILEALMVPTSQGFTEVRDVFFKEVTDMNLNVINEGGADKLGEYMEKLSQLAYHPLKMQSCYEKMEPLRLDGLQQRFDVSSTSVFKQRAQIHMREQMDNAVYTFETLLHQELGKGPTKEELCKSIQRILERVLKVSGLARAPSLGWYRICCPYGRRAGTGMRRAQNVLVCGEEVFQGREKVSGREVVLGVSSEQAEVAEGRLLEAGAGFWIPHPQPRRVWLLPVSTQPPGVPLFPLPLLRRHTRGWDRGAAGSQRWGLGGCSF
;
A
#
# COMPACT_ATOMS: atom_id res chain seq x y z
N ALA A 1 1.50 -16.84 28.92
CA ALA A 1 1.99 -17.86 29.87
C ALA A 1 0.85 -18.55 30.61
N GLY A 2 0.01 -17.83 31.39
CA GLY A 2 -1.06 -18.41 32.22
C GLY A 2 -2.06 -19.35 31.51
N ASP A 3 -2.58 -18.97 30.34
CA ASP A 3 -3.58 -19.74 29.59
C ASP A 3 -3.02 -21.01 28.89
N LEU A 4 -1.70 -21.06 28.67
CA LEU A 4 -1.04 -22.20 28.01
C LEU A 4 -0.56 -23.23 29.03
N SER A 5 -0.17 -22.79 30.23
CA SER A 5 0.15 -23.66 31.36
C SER A 5 -1.05 -24.44 31.88
N SER A 6 -2.26 -23.86 31.83
CA SER A 6 -3.51 -24.56 32.21
C SER A 6 -3.91 -25.68 31.23
N LEU A 7 -3.36 -25.67 30.00
CA LEU A 7 -3.60 -26.69 28.97
C LEU A 7 -2.56 -27.83 28.97
N GLY A 8 -1.57 -27.80 29.88
CA GLY A 8 -0.56 -28.86 30.00
C GLY A 8 0.44 -28.92 28.83
N LEU A 9 0.66 -27.81 28.13
CA LEU A 9 1.47 -27.74 26.91
C LEU A 9 2.91 -27.25 27.13
N SER A 10 3.44 -27.38 28.35
CA SER A 10 4.72 -26.78 28.76
C SER A 10 5.93 -27.18 27.90
N SER A 11 6.00 -28.43 27.43
CA SER A 11 7.14 -28.93 26.62
C SER A 11 7.15 -28.42 25.18
N VAL A 12 5.98 -28.14 24.60
CA VAL A 12 5.87 -27.54 23.25
C VAL A 12 6.15 -26.05 23.34
N CYS A 13 5.71 -25.41 24.41
CA CYS A 13 5.96 -23.99 24.65
C CYS A 13 7.43 -23.64 24.86
N SER A 14 8.28 -24.56 25.35
CA SER A 14 9.69 -24.26 25.60
C SER A 14 10.54 -24.12 24.33
N CYS A 15 10.19 -24.80 23.23
CA CYS A 15 10.95 -24.72 21.98
C CYS A 15 10.45 -23.62 21.02
N LEU A 16 9.26 -23.04 21.26
CA LEU A 16 8.69 -22.01 20.40
C LEU A 16 9.54 -20.73 20.33
N PRO A 17 10.03 -20.15 21.44
CA PRO A 17 10.90 -18.97 21.38
C PRO A 17 12.19 -19.22 20.58
N GLU A 18 12.75 -20.42 20.65
CA GLU A 18 13.94 -20.79 19.89
C GLU A 18 13.66 -20.87 18.38
N LYS A 19 12.56 -21.52 17.99
CA LYS A 19 12.13 -21.60 16.59
C LYS A 19 11.79 -20.23 16.01
N THR A 20 11.01 -19.42 16.75
CA THR A 20 10.74 -18.01 16.41
C THR A 20 12.05 -17.24 16.26
N GLY A 21 13.01 -17.48 17.16
CA GLY A 21 14.32 -16.86 17.10
C GLY A 21 15.09 -17.20 15.82
N LYS A 22 15.07 -18.44 15.35
CA LYS A 22 15.73 -18.85 14.11
C LYS A 22 15.13 -18.15 12.89
N ILE A 23 13.80 -18.15 12.77
CA ILE A 23 13.07 -17.47 11.68
C ILE A 23 13.41 -15.97 11.65
N LEU A 24 13.32 -15.30 12.81
CA LEU A 24 13.63 -13.88 12.90
C LEU A 24 15.09 -13.59 12.55
N THR A 25 16.03 -14.42 12.99
CA THR A 25 17.45 -14.24 12.64
C THR A 25 17.69 -14.37 11.13
N GLU A 26 17.04 -15.33 10.47
CA GLU A 26 17.14 -15.48 9.01
C GLU A 26 16.52 -14.27 8.29
N PHE A 27 15.31 -13.85 8.67
CA PHE A 27 14.67 -12.65 8.12
C PHE A 27 15.55 -11.39 8.30
N LEU A 28 16.09 -11.18 9.50
CA LEU A 28 16.86 -9.96 9.81
C LEU A 28 18.13 -9.84 8.97
N ARG A 29 18.70 -10.96 8.49
CA ARG A 29 19.81 -10.92 7.53
C ARG A 29 19.37 -10.34 6.19
N PHE A 30 18.22 -10.79 5.66
CA PHE A 30 17.63 -10.18 4.46
C PHE A 30 17.33 -8.69 4.69
N TYR A 31 16.85 -8.31 5.86
CA TYR A 31 16.57 -6.91 6.17
C TYR A 31 17.84 -6.04 6.19
N GLU A 32 18.91 -6.50 6.85
CA GLU A 32 20.21 -5.81 6.83
C GLU A 32 20.75 -5.64 5.40
N ASP A 33 20.66 -6.69 4.57
CA ASP A 33 21.09 -6.65 3.17
C ASP A 33 20.25 -5.67 2.32
N GLN A 34 18.92 -5.65 2.50
CA GLN A 34 18.02 -4.77 1.75
C GLN A 34 18.10 -3.31 2.20
N TYR A 35 18.47 -3.02 3.45
CA TYR A 35 18.54 -1.65 3.97
C TYR A 35 19.51 -0.77 3.17
N GLY A 36 20.71 -1.28 2.89
CA GLY A 36 21.71 -0.55 2.10
C GLY A 36 21.26 -0.31 0.66
N VAL A 37 20.56 -1.28 0.05
CA VAL A 37 20.02 -1.16 -1.31
C VAL A 37 18.92 -0.09 -1.36
N ALA A 38 17.99 -0.11 -0.42
CA ALA A 38 16.91 0.89 -0.32
C ALA A 38 17.48 2.30 -0.08
N LEU A 39 18.50 2.41 0.78
CA LEU A 39 19.19 3.67 1.04
C LEU A 39 19.86 4.22 -0.23
N PHE A 40 20.61 3.40 -0.96
CA PHE A 40 21.24 3.78 -2.22
C PHE A 40 20.21 4.28 -3.23
N ASN A 41 19.10 3.55 -3.42
CA ASN A 41 18.05 3.92 -4.37
C ASN A 41 17.37 5.24 -3.99
N SER A 42 17.06 5.44 -2.71
CA SER A 42 16.51 6.71 -2.21
C SER A 42 17.44 7.88 -2.52
N MET A 43 18.73 7.75 -2.20
CA MET A 43 19.72 8.81 -2.40
C MET A 43 19.95 9.09 -3.88
N ARG A 44 19.99 8.05 -4.73
CA ARG A 44 20.12 8.19 -6.17
C ARG A 44 18.97 9.02 -6.75
N HIS A 45 17.73 8.73 -6.39
CA HIS A 45 16.57 9.49 -6.86
C HIS A 45 16.61 10.97 -6.43
N GLU A 46 17.12 11.25 -5.23
CA GLU A 46 17.28 12.61 -4.73
C GLU A 46 18.39 13.38 -5.45
N ILE A 47 19.52 12.72 -5.72
CA ILE A 47 20.70 13.33 -6.36
C ILE A 47 20.47 13.55 -7.86
N GLU A 48 19.89 12.56 -8.55
CA GLU A 48 19.61 12.66 -9.99
C GLU A 48 18.36 13.50 -10.30
N GLY A 49 17.58 13.89 -9.29
CA GLY A 49 16.32 14.61 -9.47
C GLY A 49 15.24 13.79 -10.20
N THR A 50 15.38 12.46 -10.24
CA THR A 50 14.45 11.52 -10.91
C THR A 50 13.27 11.10 -10.02
N GLY A 51 13.06 11.80 -8.91
CA GLY A 51 11.93 11.59 -8.01
C GLY A 51 10.56 11.80 -8.69
N LEU A 52 9.50 11.39 -7.99
CA LEU A 52 8.13 11.57 -8.48
C LEU A 52 7.84 13.06 -8.74
N PRO A 53 7.16 13.38 -9.87
CA PRO A 53 6.79 14.76 -10.18
C PRO A 53 5.89 15.32 -9.07
N GLN A 54 6.02 16.63 -8.83
CA GLN A 54 5.21 17.31 -7.81
C GLN A 54 3.72 17.12 -8.10
N ALA A 55 2.98 16.67 -7.08
CA ALA A 55 1.54 16.53 -7.17
C ALA A 55 0.87 17.89 -7.42
N GLN A 56 -0.18 17.89 -8.24
CA GLN A 56 -0.95 19.10 -8.53
C GLN A 56 -1.86 19.51 -7.36
N LEU A 57 -2.36 18.54 -6.59
CA LEU A 57 -3.03 18.77 -5.32
C LEU A 57 -2.01 18.95 -4.19
N LEU A 58 -2.35 19.81 -3.23
CA LEU A 58 -1.58 19.99 -2.01
C LEU A 58 -1.81 18.82 -1.07
N TRP A 59 -0.76 18.43 -0.35
CA TRP A 59 -0.82 17.42 0.70
C TRP A 59 -0.90 18.09 2.06
N ARG A 60 -1.77 17.56 2.92
CA ARG A 60 -1.91 18.02 4.29
C ARG A 60 -0.60 17.78 5.05
N LYS A 61 -0.03 18.85 5.60
CA LYS A 61 1.27 18.79 6.32
C LYS A 61 1.12 18.52 7.81
N VAL A 62 0.01 18.94 8.38
CA VAL A 62 -0.32 18.78 9.81
C VAL A 62 -1.57 17.91 9.87
N PRO A 63 -1.56 16.77 10.61
CA PRO A 63 -2.75 15.96 10.80
C PRO A 63 -3.93 16.78 11.32
N LEU A 64 -5.14 16.33 11.01
CA LEU A 64 -6.36 16.92 11.57
C LEU A 64 -6.37 16.78 13.09
N ASP A 65 -7.07 17.69 13.77
CA ASP A 65 -7.26 17.61 15.22
C ASP A 65 -7.79 16.24 15.65
N GLU A 66 -7.23 15.72 16.73
CA GLU A 66 -7.59 14.40 17.25
C GLU A 66 -9.04 14.37 17.72
N ARG A 67 -9.88 13.62 17.01
CA ARG A 67 -11.30 13.46 17.32
C ARG A 67 -11.69 12.00 17.41
N ILE A 68 -12.78 11.77 18.13
CA ILE A 68 -13.46 10.49 18.12
C ILE A 68 -14.17 10.35 16.78
N ILE A 69 -13.80 9.33 16.02
CA ILE A 69 -14.38 9.04 14.70
C ILE A 69 -15.80 8.51 14.88
N PHE A 70 -15.97 7.58 15.83
CA PHE A 70 -17.27 7.02 16.16
C PHE A 70 -17.31 6.48 17.58
N SER A 71 -18.50 6.48 18.18
CA SER A 71 -18.74 5.78 19.44
C SER A 71 -20.18 5.30 19.54
N GLY A 72 -20.39 4.26 20.33
CA GLY A 72 -21.70 3.67 20.54
C GLY A 72 -21.63 2.44 21.45
N ASN A 73 -22.79 1.94 21.85
CA ASN A 73 -22.87 0.74 22.66
C ASN A 73 -22.85 -0.51 21.79
N LEU A 74 -22.06 -1.52 22.18
CA LEU A 74 -22.04 -2.84 21.55
C LEU A 74 -22.21 -3.91 22.60
N PHE A 75 -22.96 -4.96 22.30
CA PHE A 75 -22.90 -6.17 23.11
C PHE A 75 -21.69 -6.98 22.68
N GLN A 76 -20.78 -7.23 23.62
CA GLN A 76 -19.60 -8.05 23.39
C GLN A 76 -19.77 -9.39 24.10
N TYR A 77 -19.44 -10.49 23.43
CA TYR A 77 -19.31 -11.79 24.06
C TYR A 77 -17.98 -11.90 24.82
N GLN A 78 -18.05 -12.19 26.12
CA GLN A 78 -16.88 -12.43 26.95
C GLN A 78 -16.60 -13.93 27.02
N GLU A 79 -15.45 -14.37 26.52
CA GLU A 79 -15.08 -15.79 26.52
C GLU A 79 -14.92 -16.36 27.94
N ASP A 80 -14.37 -15.57 28.87
CA ASP A 80 -14.02 -16.03 30.23
C ASP A 80 -15.25 -16.50 31.02
N ASN A 81 -16.37 -15.77 30.91
CA ASN A 81 -17.59 -16.05 31.68
C ASN A 81 -18.76 -16.50 30.78
N LYS A 82 -18.54 -16.62 29.47
CA LYS A 82 -19.53 -17.02 28.45
C LYS A 82 -20.80 -16.16 28.48
N LYS A 83 -20.67 -14.86 28.77
CA LYS A 83 -21.80 -13.91 28.84
C LYS A 83 -21.63 -12.77 27.86
N TRP A 84 -22.76 -12.31 27.34
CA TRP A 84 -22.85 -11.05 26.61
C TRP A 84 -22.92 -9.89 27.60
N ARG A 85 -22.12 -8.86 27.35
CA ARG A 85 -22.08 -7.64 28.16
C ARG A 85 -22.15 -6.42 27.25
N ASN A 86 -22.90 -5.42 27.68
CA ASN A 86 -22.87 -4.12 27.03
C ASN A 86 -21.49 -3.46 27.28
N ARG A 87 -20.93 -2.88 26.23
CA ARG A 87 -19.65 -2.15 26.25
C ARG A 87 -19.86 -0.83 25.53
N PHE A 88 -19.33 0.24 26.13
CA PHE A 88 -19.21 1.50 25.41
C PHE A 88 -17.96 1.41 24.53
N SER A 89 -18.19 1.36 23.23
CA SER A 89 -17.16 1.17 22.20
C SER A 89 -16.88 2.49 21.52
N LEU A 90 -15.61 2.79 21.30
CA LEU A 90 -15.14 4.05 20.75
C LEU A 90 -13.99 3.81 19.79
N VAL A 91 -13.96 4.58 18.70
CA VAL A 91 -12.89 4.61 17.71
C VAL A 91 -12.26 6.01 17.76
N PRO A 92 -11.04 6.17 18.30
CA PRO A 92 -10.31 7.43 18.31
C PRO A 92 -9.66 7.70 16.94
N HIS A 93 -8.99 8.84 16.82
CA HIS A 93 -8.30 9.31 15.61
C HIS A 93 -7.29 8.31 15.02
N ASN A 94 -6.72 7.42 15.84
CA ASN A 94 -5.78 6.39 15.41
C ASN A 94 -6.45 5.08 14.92
N TYR A 95 -7.78 5.07 14.80
CA TYR A 95 -8.57 3.94 14.31
C TYR A 95 -8.47 2.64 15.14
N GLY A 96 -7.94 2.69 16.37
CA GLY A 96 -8.02 1.56 17.30
C GLY A 96 -9.45 1.39 17.84
N LEU A 97 -9.93 0.16 17.99
CA LEU A 97 -11.22 -0.09 18.65
C LEU A 97 -11.00 -0.16 20.17
N VAL A 98 -11.53 0.81 20.92
CA VAL A 98 -11.41 0.92 22.37
C VAL A 98 -12.73 0.55 23.05
N LEU A 99 -12.68 -0.37 24.01
CA LEU A 99 -13.85 -0.89 24.70
C LEU A 99 -13.82 -0.53 26.19
N TYR A 100 -14.80 0.25 26.63
CA TYR A 100 -15.05 0.57 28.04
C TYR A 100 -16.20 -0.25 28.60
N GLU A 101 -16.26 -0.35 29.93
CA GLU A 101 -17.36 -1.05 30.60
C GLU A 101 -18.72 -0.40 30.33
N ASN A 102 -18.77 0.93 30.36
CA ASN A 102 -19.91 1.75 30.01
C ASN A 102 -19.44 3.20 29.77
N LYS A 103 -20.35 4.08 29.33
CA LYS A 103 -20.04 5.49 29.03
C LYS A 103 -19.57 6.27 30.27
N VAL A 104 -20.13 5.99 31.45
CA VAL A 104 -19.75 6.67 32.70
C VAL A 104 -18.31 6.33 33.09
N ALA A 105 -17.87 5.09 32.87
CA ALA A 105 -16.48 4.69 33.11
C ALA A 105 -15.51 5.47 32.19
N TYR A 106 -15.89 5.66 30.92
CA TYR A 106 -15.13 6.49 29.99
C TYR A 106 -15.06 7.96 30.44
N GLU A 107 -16.19 8.56 30.82
CA GLU A 107 -16.26 9.95 31.29
C GLU A 107 -15.44 10.18 32.59
N ARG A 108 -15.35 9.14 33.44
CA ARG A 108 -14.52 9.12 34.65
C ARG A 108 -13.05 8.76 34.37
N GLN A 109 -12.64 8.64 33.10
CA GLN A 109 -11.28 8.31 32.70
C GLN A 109 -10.77 6.97 33.28
N VAL A 110 -11.68 6.03 33.51
CA VAL A 110 -11.32 4.67 33.93
C VAL A 110 -10.61 3.98 32.75
N PRO A 111 -9.51 3.23 32.99
CA PRO A 111 -8.82 2.53 31.91
C PRO A 111 -9.76 1.64 31.09
N PRO A 112 -9.57 1.59 29.76
CA PRO A 112 -10.38 0.74 28.90
C PRO A 112 -10.18 -0.74 29.24
N ARG A 113 -11.21 -1.55 29.00
CA ARG A 113 -11.16 -3.01 29.17
C ARG A 113 -10.35 -3.67 28.06
N ALA A 114 -10.36 -3.11 26.86
CA ALA A 114 -9.56 -3.58 25.74
C ALA A 114 -9.28 -2.43 24.75
N VAL A 115 -8.10 -2.51 24.13
CA VAL A 115 -7.71 -1.68 22.98
C VAL A 115 -7.31 -2.66 21.88
N ILE A 116 -7.98 -2.58 20.75
CA ILE A 116 -7.86 -3.56 19.66
C ILE A 116 -7.32 -2.84 18.44
N ASN A 117 -6.13 -3.27 17.98
CA ASN A 117 -5.65 -2.95 16.64
C ASN A 117 -6.19 -4.02 15.68
N SER A 118 -6.90 -3.59 14.65
CA SER A 118 -7.60 -4.49 13.73
C SER A 118 -6.82 -4.80 12.45
N ALA A 119 -5.48 -4.68 12.46
CA ALA A 119 -4.67 -5.11 11.32
C ALA A 119 -4.80 -6.62 11.08
N GLY A 120 -4.96 -7.03 9.82
CA GLY A 120 -5.13 -8.43 9.40
C GLY A 120 -6.51 -9.04 9.72
N TYR A 121 -7.42 -8.30 10.36
CA TYR A 121 -8.75 -8.80 10.68
C TYR A 121 -9.69 -8.78 9.46
N LYS A 122 -10.68 -9.67 9.47
CA LYS A 122 -11.82 -9.68 8.55
C LYS A 122 -13.12 -9.58 9.34
N ILE A 123 -14.10 -8.87 8.78
CA ILE A 123 -15.44 -8.73 9.37
C ILE A 123 -16.36 -9.80 8.79
N LEU A 124 -17.12 -10.46 9.65
CA LEU A 124 -18.19 -11.38 9.29
C LEU A 124 -19.48 -10.92 9.95
N THR A 125 -20.57 -10.89 9.18
CA THR A 125 -21.90 -10.42 9.63
C THR A 125 -22.86 -11.56 9.92
N SER A 126 -22.40 -12.81 9.82
CA SER A 126 -23.16 -14.01 10.14
C SER A 126 -22.32 -14.98 10.95
N VAL A 127 -22.97 -15.64 11.93
CA VAL A 127 -22.35 -16.72 12.70
C VAL A 127 -22.07 -17.92 11.81
N ASP A 128 -22.91 -18.21 10.82
CA ASP A 128 -22.73 -19.35 9.93
C ASP A 128 -21.48 -19.19 9.06
N GLN A 129 -21.25 -17.99 8.51
CA GLN A 129 -20.02 -17.66 7.79
C GLN A 129 -18.77 -17.83 8.67
N TYR A 130 -18.85 -17.43 9.93
CA TYR A 130 -17.77 -17.62 10.89
C TYR A 130 -17.50 -19.11 11.18
N LEU A 131 -18.56 -19.89 11.38
CA LEU A 131 -18.45 -21.32 11.63
C LEU A 131 -17.90 -22.09 10.43
N GLU A 132 -18.26 -21.69 9.20
CA GLU A 132 -17.71 -22.26 7.98
C GLU A 132 -16.20 -21.96 7.87
N LEU A 133 -15.82 -20.70 8.11
CA LEU A 133 -14.42 -20.27 8.06
C LEU A 133 -13.55 -21.00 9.10
N VAL A 134 -14.04 -21.14 10.33
CA VAL A 134 -13.33 -21.83 11.41
C VAL A 134 -13.48 -23.36 11.33
N GLY A 135 -14.51 -23.87 10.65
CA GLY A 135 -14.79 -25.30 10.49
C GLY A 135 -13.61 -26.10 9.94
N ASN A 136 -12.86 -25.49 9.02
CA ASN A 136 -11.69 -26.06 8.37
C ASN A 136 -10.37 -25.82 9.12
N SER A 137 -10.41 -25.20 10.31
CA SER A 137 -9.20 -24.82 11.05
C SER A 137 -8.45 -26.00 11.65
N LEU A 138 -9.10 -27.14 11.94
CA LEU A 138 -8.49 -28.36 12.47
C LEU A 138 -8.75 -29.55 11.52
N PRO A 139 -7.79 -30.47 11.35
CA PRO A 139 -7.99 -31.66 10.52
C PRO A 139 -9.04 -32.61 11.14
N GLY A 140 -9.90 -33.19 10.30
CA GLY A 140 -10.90 -34.21 10.70
C GLY A 140 -12.29 -33.69 11.10
N THR A 141 -12.57 -32.39 10.96
CA THR A 141 -13.91 -31.81 11.11
C THR A 141 -14.67 -31.83 9.78
N THR A 142 -15.25 -32.97 9.40
CA THR A 142 -16.32 -32.95 8.39
C THR A 142 -17.58 -32.40 9.06
N SER A 143 -18.08 -31.28 8.56
CA SER A 143 -19.28 -30.62 9.06
C SER A 143 -20.51 -31.51 8.83
N LYS A 144 -20.85 -32.35 9.80
CA LYS A 144 -22.22 -32.88 9.89
C LYS A 144 -23.13 -31.71 10.25
N SER A 145 -23.94 -31.27 9.30
CA SER A 145 -24.98 -30.26 9.50
C SER A 145 -25.89 -30.68 10.66
N GLY A 146 -25.91 -29.89 11.74
CA GLY A 146 -26.77 -30.16 12.91
C GLY A 146 -26.14 -29.93 14.29
N THR A 147 -24.87 -29.51 14.41
CA THR A 147 -24.32 -29.14 15.72
C THR A 147 -24.83 -27.80 16.20
N ALA A 148 -25.31 -27.74 17.45
CA ALA A 148 -25.79 -26.54 18.14
C ALA A 148 -24.82 -25.34 18.02
N PRO A 149 -25.33 -24.09 17.93
CA PRO A 149 -24.50 -22.92 17.66
C PRO A 149 -23.51 -22.64 18.80
N ILE A 150 -22.22 -22.51 18.43
CA ILE A 150 -21.09 -22.18 19.35
C ILE A 150 -21.32 -20.87 20.09
N LEU A 151 -21.94 -19.93 19.38
CA LEU A 151 -22.18 -18.58 19.83
C LEU A 151 -23.66 -18.28 19.60
N LYS A 152 -24.44 -18.26 20.69
CA LYS A 152 -25.83 -17.79 20.63
C LYS A 152 -25.83 -16.28 20.80
N CYS A 153 -26.01 -15.56 19.70
CA CYS A 153 -26.14 -14.11 19.71
C CYS A 153 -27.50 -13.71 20.33
N PRO A 154 -27.54 -12.69 21.22
CA PRO A 154 -28.77 -12.13 21.76
C PRO A 154 -29.67 -11.51 20.69
N THR A 155 -29.09 -11.10 19.57
CA THR A 155 -29.77 -10.42 18.46
C THR A 155 -29.46 -11.10 17.12
N GLN A 156 -30.19 -10.71 16.07
CA GLN A 156 -30.03 -11.23 14.70
C GLN A 156 -28.89 -10.54 13.93
N PHE A 157 -28.24 -9.54 14.52
CA PHE A 157 -27.28 -8.66 13.85
C PHE A 157 -25.86 -8.82 14.45
N PRO A 158 -25.17 -9.96 14.23
CA PRO A 158 -23.84 -10.19 14.76
C PRO A 158 -22.77 -9.47 13.92
N LEU A 159 -21.66 -9.13 14.56
CA LEU A 159 -20.48 -8.65 13.86
C LEU A 159 -19.24 -9.25 14.52
N ILE A 160 -18.52 -10.05 13.75
CA ILE A 160 -17.41 -10.87 14.22
C ILE A 160 -16.12 -10.39 13.55
N LEU A 161 -15.12 -10.09 14.36
CA LEU A 161 -13.75 -9.81 13.91
C LEU A 161 -12.95 -11.10 13.99
N TRP A 162 -12.60 -11.65 12.83
CA TRP A 162 -11.78 -12.85 12.68
C TRP A 162 -10.34 -12.47 12.28
N HIS A 163 -9.34 -13.17 12.82
CA HIS A 163 -7.93 -13.04 12.43
C HIS A 163 -7.34 -14.44 12.30
N PRO A 164 -6.44 -14.71 11.33
CA PRO A 164 -5.91 -16.07 11.12
C PRO A 164 -5.12 -16.62 12.31
N SER A 165 -4.49 -15.74 13.11
CA SER A 165 -3.60 -16.15 14.22
C SER A 165 -3.94 -15.57 15.58
N ALA A 166 -4.73 -14.50 15.63
CA ALA A 166 -4.98 -13.73 16.86
C ALA A 166 -6.40 -13.98 17.35
N ARG A 167 -6.71 -13.57 18.57
CA ARG A 167 -8.04 -13.78 19.14
C ARG A 167 -9.14 -13.14 18.28
N HIS A 168 -10.28 -13.79 18.26
CA HIS A 168 -11.48 -13.28 17.60
C HIS A 168 -12.29 -12.42 18.58
N TYR A 169 -13.07 -11.49 18.04
CA TYR A 169 -14.01 -10.69 18.82
C TYR A 169 -15.41 -10.84 18.27
N TYR A 170 -16.39 -10.99 19.16
CA TYR A 170 -17.78 -11.19 18.78
C TYR A 170 -18.65 -10.08 19.36
N PHE A 171 -19.32 -9.36 18.48
CA PHE A 171 -20.25 -8.29 18.80
C PHE A 171 -21.65 -8.63 18.29
N CYS A 172 -22.67 -8.00 18.88
CA CYS A 172 -24.01 -7.98 18.32
C CYS A 172 -24.69 -6.62 18.57
N MET A 173 -25.53 -6.22 17.61
CA MET A 173 -26.20 -4.92 17.56
C MET A 173 -27.71 -5.10 17.70
N MET A 174 -28.44 -4.05 18.08
CA MET A 174 -29.89 -4.16 18.25
C MET A 174 -30.65 -4.07 16.93
N THR A 175 -30.07 -3.39 15.94
CA THR A 175 -30.70 -3.14 14.64
C THR A 175 -29.73 -3.37 13.48
N GLU A 176 -30.29 -3.60 12.29
CA GLU A 176 -29.53 -3.70 11.03
C GLU A 176 -28.76 -2.39 10.74
N ALA A 177 -29.41 -1.24 10.92
CA ALA A 177 -28.77 0.06 10.71
C ALA A 177 -27.54 0.30 11.62
N GLU A 178 -27.59 -0.19 12.87
CA GLU A 178 -26.41 -0.17 13.74
C GLU A 178 -25.32 -1.13 13.26
N GLN A 179 -25.70 -2.31 12.76
CA GLN A 179 -24.76 -3.29 12.20
C GLN A 179 -24.03 -2.72 11.00
N ASP A 180 -24.74 -2.14 10.04
CA ASP A 180 -24.17 -1.53 8.84
C ASP A 180 -23.22 -0.39 9.18
N LYS A 181 -23.62 0.46 10.13
CA LYS A 181 -22.80 1.61 10.56
C LYS A 181 -21.52 1.15 11.23
N TRP A 182 -21.59 0.18 12.14
CA TRP A 182 -20.41 -0.39 12.79
C TRP A 182 -19.55 -1.21 11.83
N GLN A 183 -20.15 -1.88 10.85
CA GLN A 183 -19.41 -2.56 9.79
C GLN A 183 -18.58 -1.57 8.99
N ALA A 184 -19.16 -0.47 8.51
CA ALA A 184 -18.45 0.59 7.80
C ALA A 184 -17.29 1.15 8.64
N VAL A 185 -17.55 1.48 9.91
CA VAL A 185 -16.53 2.00 10.84
C VAL A 185 -15.40 0.99 11.06
N LEU A 186 -15.70 -0.29 11.27
CA LEU A 186 -14.68 -1.31 11.52
C LEU A 186 -13.90 -1.67 10.24
N GLN A 187 -14.54 -1.61 9.07
CA GLN A 187 -13.83 -1.73 7.79
C GLN A 187 -12.82 -0.60 7.62
N ASP A 188 -13.17 0.62 8.01
CA ASP A 188 -12.23 1.75 8.02
C ASP A 188 -11.11 1.54 9.04
N CYS A 189 -11.41 0.98 10.22
CA CYS A 189 -10.40 0.61 11.23
C CYS A 189 -9.40 -0.40 10.68
N ILE A 190 -9.89 -1.47 10.04
CA ILE A 190 -9.05 -2.49 9.40
C ILE A 190 -8.21 -1.88 8.30
N ARG A 191 -8.80 -1.09 7.39
CA ARG A 191 -8.08 -0.45 6.29
C ARG A 191 -6.98 0.48 6.79
N HIS A 192 -7.27 1.28 7.82
CA HIS A 192 -6.29 2.17 8.42
C HIS A 192 -5.17 1.39 9.11
N CYS A 193 -5.50 0.43 9.98
CA CYS A 193 -4.50 -0.38 10.68
C CYS A 193 -3.65 -1.23 9.73
N ASN A 194 -4.23 -1.72 8.63
CA ASN A 194 -3.50 -2.48 7.62
C ASN A 194 -2.45 -1.61 6.88
N ASN A 195 -2.65 -0.30 6.82
CA ASN A 195 -1.70 0.66 6.22
C ASN A 195 -0.64 1.12 7.24
N GLY A 196 -0.02 0.16 7.94
CA GLY A 196 0.88 0.45 9.05
C GLY A 196 2.31 0.84 8.65
N ILE A 197 2.69 0.63 7.38
CA ILE A 197 3.98 1.09 6.83
C ILE A 197 3.71 2.32 5.95
N PRO A 198 4.30 3.49 6.26
CA PRO A 198 4.09 4.70 5.46
C PRO A 198 4.56 4.53 4.02
N GLU A 199 3.71 4.88 3.03
CA GLU A 199 4.06 4.77 1.60
C GLU A 199 5.13 5.78 1.15
N ASP A 200 5.30 6.87 1.89
CA ASP A 200 6.34 7.88 1.70
C ASP A 200 7.65 7.52 2.40
N SER A 201 7.71 6.38 3.10
CA SER A 201 8.95 5.86 3.66
C SER A 201 9.94 5.56 2.53
N LYS A 202 11.05 6.31 2.52
CA LYS A 202 12.03 6.23 1.43
C LYS A 202 12.98 5.04 1.54
N VAL A 203 13.24 4.55 2.76
CA VAL A 203 14.28 3.54 3.03
C VAL A 203 13.71 2.37 3.83
N GLU A 204 13.18 2.63 5.03
CA GLU A 204 12.78 1.57 5.98
C GLU A 204 11.64 0.71 5.43
N GLY A 205 10.59 1.31 4.87
CA GLY A 205 9.44 0.61 4.29
C GLY A 205 9.80 -0.26 3.08
N PRO A 206 10.49 0.29 2.06
CA PRO A 206 10.98 -0.50 0.93
C PRO A 206 11.91 -1.64 1.37
N ALA A 207 12.90 -1.36 2.23
CA ALA A 207 13.82 -2.38 2.74
C ALA A 207 13.08 -3.52 3.45
N PHE A 208 12.10 -3.18 4.30
CA PHE A 208 11.33 -4.16 5.06
C PHE A 208 10.46 -5.03 4.16
N THR A 209 9.69 -4.40 3.26
CA THR A 209 8.78 -5.13 2.38
C THR A 209 9.51 -5.99 1.35
N ASP A 210 10.67 -5.55 0.84
CA ASP A 210 11.54 -6.35 -0.02
C ASP A 210 12.25 -7.48 0.73
N ALA A 211 12.62 -7.28 2.00
CA ALA A 211 13.17 -8.35 2.85
C ALA A 211 12.13 -9.44 3.11
N ILE A 212 10.87 -9.07 3.40
CA ILE A 212 9.76 -10.03 3.56
C ILE A 212 9.57 -10.83 2.27
N ARG A 213 9.54 -10.15 1.12
CA ARG A 213 9.41 -10.80 -0.19
C ARG A 213 10.55 -11.79 -0.43
N THR A 214 11.79 -11.38 -0.20
CA THR A 214 12.98 -12.20 -0.45
C THR A 214 13.04 -13.42 0.50
N TYR A 215 12.69 -13.23 1.78
CA TYR A 215 12.56 -14.33 2.73
C TYR A 215 11.50 -15.34 2.28
N ARG A 216 10.30 -14.89 1.89
CA ARG A 216 9.25 -15.81 1.43
C ARG A 216 9.66 -16.55 0.15
N GLN A 217 10.38 -15.88 -0.75
CA GLN A 217 10.95 -16.50 -1.95
C GLN A 217 11.98 -17.59 -1.63
N SER A 218 12.81 -17.41 -0.59
CA SER A 218 13.75 -18.46 -0.14
C SER A 218 13.04 -19.69 0.45
N LYS A 219 11.78 -19.54 0.88
CA LYS A 219 10.89 -20.64 1.29
C LYS A 219 9.96 -21.12 0.17
N GLU A 220 10.27 -20.78 -1.09
CA GLU A 220 9.47 -21.13 -2.28
C GLU A 220 8.03 -20.56 -2.28
N LEU A 221 7.77 -19.54 -1.46
CA LEU A 221 6.49 -18.84 -1.36
C LEU A 221 6.53 -17.58 -2.24
N TYR A 222 5.89 -17.68 -3.39
CA TYR A 222 5.84 -16.61 -4.38
C TYR A 222 4.46 -15.92 -4.40
N GLY A 223 4.39 -14.77 -5.07
CA GLY A 223 3.14 -14.05 -5.28
C GLY A 223 2.78 -13.06 -4.18
N THR A 224 1.56 -12.54 -4.25
CA THR A 224 1.04 -11.58 -3.29
C THR A 224 0.80 -12.26 -1.95
N TRP A 225 0.98 -11.52 -0.86
CA TRP A 225 0.75 -12.03 0.49
C TRP A 225 -0.35 -11.21 1.16
N GLU A 226 -1.46 -11.85 1.49
CA GLU A 226 -2.59 -11.18 2.14
C GLU A 226 -2.21 -10.62 3.53
N MET A 227 -1.29 -11.28 4.24
CA MET A 227 -0.86 -10.88 5.58
C MET A 227 0.30 -9.87 5.58
N LEU A 228 0.66 -9.30 4.42
CA LEU A 228 1.50 -8.10 4.32
C LEU A 228 0.68 -6.84 4.67
N CYS A 229 0.11 -6.82 5.87
CA CYS A 229 -0.72 -5.74 6.40
C CYS A 229 -0.43 -5.53 7.88
N GLY A 230 -0.54 -4.28 8.32
CA GLY A 230 -0.12 -3.85 9.66
C GLY A 230 1.22 -3.14 9.65
N ASN A 231 1.76 -2.88 10.84
CA ASN A 231 3.14 -2.41 11.00
C ASN A 231 4.14 -3.57 10.86
N GLU A 232 5.42 -3.25 10.87
CA GLU A 232 6.54 -4.17 10.67
C GLU A 232 6.47 -5.35 11.65
N VAL A 233 6.18 -5.10 12.93
CA VAL A 233 6.10 -6.13 13.97
C VAL A 233 4.90 -7.06 13.73
N GLN A 234 3.74 -6.53 13.35
CA GLN A 234 2.57 -7.34 13.02
C GLN A 234 2.84 -8.23 11.81
N ILE A 235 3.48 -7.68 10.77
CA ILE A 235 3.86 -8.43 9.57
C ILE A 235 4.87 -9.53 9.90
N LEU A 236 5.88 -9.25 10.73
CA LEU A 236 6.82 -10.29 11.19
C LEU A 236 6.15 -11.38 12.02
N SER A 237 5.18 -11.00 12.84
CA SER A 237 4.40 -11.95 13.62
C SER A 237 3.58 -12.85 12.71
N ASN A 238 2.96 -12.29 11.67
CA ASN A 238 2.25 -13.05 10.65
C ASN A 238 3.18 -14.01 9.89
N LEU A 239 4.41 -13.57 9.56
CA LEU A 239 5.41 -14.39 8.87
C LEU A 239 5.79 -15.62 9.71
N VAL A 240 6.11 -15.40 10.98
CA VAL A 240 6.46 -16.48 11.91
C VAL A 240 5.28 -17.43 12.11
N MET A 241 4.06 -16.91 12.22
CA MET A 241 2.86 -17.75 12.38
C MET A 241 2.48 -18.53 11.11
N GLU A 242 2.76 -18.00 9.91
CA GLU A 242 2.59 -18.72 8.64
C GLU A 242 3.50 -19.96 8.59
N GLU A 243 4.73 -19.85 9.10
CA GLU A 243 5.71 -20.93 9.10
C GLU A 243 5.51 -21.93 10.26
N LEU A 244 5.30 -21.44 11.49
CA LEU A 244 5.16 -22.31 12.68
C LEU A 244 3.74 -22.88 12.86
N GLY A 245 2.73 -22.20 12.33
CA GLY A 245 1.32 -22.54 12.53
C GLY A 245 0.96 -23.97 12.11
N PRO A 246 1.34 -24.44 10.91
CA PRO A 246 1.05 -25.81 10.46
C PRO A 246 1.68 -26.89 11.36
N GLU A 247 2.95 -26.74 11.73
CA GLU A 247 3.66 -27.70 12.61
C GLU A 247 3.02 -27.72 14.00
N LEU A 248 2.80 -26.55 14.59
CA LEU A 248 2.18 -26.41 15.90
C LEU A 248 0.78 -27.02 15.92
N LYS A 249 0.00 -26.78 14.85
CA LYS A 249 -1.33 -27.35 14.70
C LYS A 249 -1.29 -28.87 14.58
N ALA A 250 -0.37 -29.42 13.80
CA ALA A 250 -0.23 -30.87 13.64
C ALA A 250 0.13 -31.55 14.98
N GLU A 251 1.00 -30.94 15.78
CA GLU A 251 1.40 -31.48 17.08
C GLU A 251 0.29 -31.34 18.15
N LEU A 252 -0.39 -30.20 18.20
CA LEU A 252 -1.34 -29.89 19.26
C LEU A 252 -2.76 -30.37 18.98
N ALA A 253 -3.21 -30.39 17.73
CA ALA A 253 -4.59 -30.75 17.38
C ALA A 253 -5.03 -32.12 17.94
N PRO A 254 -4.19 -33.19 17.94
CA PRO A 254 -4.54 -34.48 18.54
C PRO A 254 -4.66 -34.44 20.08
N ARG A 255 -4.01 -33.47 20.74
CA ARG A 255 -3.99 -33.33 22.20
C ARG A 255 -5.19 -32.54 22.74
N LEU A 256 -5.89 -31.80 21.88
CA LEU A 256 -7.07 -31.02 22.25
C LEU A 256 -8.26 -31.93 22.56
N LYS A 257 -8.86 -31.75 23.74
CA LYS A 257 -9.96 -32.58 24.24
C LYS A 257 -11.30 -31.85 24.11
N GLY A 258 -12.34 -32.60 23.75
CA GLY A 258 -13.73 -32.12 23.73
C GLY A 258 -14.40 -32.29 22.38
N LYS A 259 -15.63 -31.75 22.27
CA LYS A 259 -16.36 -31.69 21.00
C LYS A 259 -15.57 -30.87 19.97
N PRO A 260 -15.81 -31.05 18.66
CA PRO A 260 -15.07 -30.32 17.62
C PRO A 260 -14.99 -28.80 17.84
N GLN A 261 -16.11 -28.20 18.24
CA GLN A 261 -16.26 -26.78 18.55
C GLN A 261 -15.41 -26.32 19.75
N GLU A 262 -15.32 -27.17 20.79
CA GLU A 262 -14.49 -26.90 21.97
C GLU A 262 -13.00 -26.93 21.60
N ARG A 263 -12.61 -27.90 20.78
CA ARG A 263 -11.23 -28.02 20.26
C ARG A 263 -10.86 -26.83 19.39
N GLN A 264 -11.78 -26.34 18.54
CA GLN A 264 -11.57 -25.11 17.76
C GLN A 264 -11.37 -23.89 18.66
N ARG A 265 -12.19 -23.72 19.72
CA ARG A 265 -12.01 -22.62 20.66
C ARG A 265 -10.66 -22.69 21.38
N GLN A 266 -10.28 -23.87 21.86
CA GLN A 266 -8.97 -24.10 22.47
C GLN A 266 -7.83 -23.75 21.51
N TRP A 267 -7.94 -24.16 20.23
CA TRP A 267 -6.96 -23.81 19.21
C TRP A 267 -6.83 -22.30 18.99
N ILE A 268 -7.95 -21.57 18.91
CA ILE A 268 -7.93 -20.10 18.75
C ILE A 268 -7.22 -19.44 19.95
N GLN A 269 -7.48 -19.89 21.16
CA GLN A 269 -6.83 -19.37 22.38
C GLN A 269 -5.33 -19.67 22.41
N ILE A 270 -4.92 -20.88 22.01
CA ILE A 270 -3.52 -21.25 21.87
C ILE A 270 -2.84 -20.39 20.81
N SER A 271 -3.45 -20.26 19.63
CA SER A 271 -2.91 -19.46 18.52
C SER A 271 -2.70 -18.01 18.93
N ASP A 272 -3.67 -17.38 19.61
CA ASP A 272 -3.56 -16.02 20.10
C ASP A 272 -2.42 -15.85 21.13
N ALA A 273 -2.29 -16.79 22.06
CA ALA A 273 -1.23 -16.76 23.06
C ALA A 273 0.17 -16.90 22.42
N VAL A 274 0.30 -17.72 21.38
CA VAL A 274 1.53 -17.86 20.60
C VAL A 274 1.79 -16.61 19.77
N TYR A 275 0.76 -16.05 19.10
CA TYR A 275 0.89 -14.80 18.35
C TYR A 275 1.40 -13.66 19.23
N ARG A 276 0.86 -13.49 20.44
CA ARG A 276 1.32 -12.48 21.41
C ARG A 276 2.79 -12.69 21.84
N MET A 277 3.19 -13.94 22.08
CA MET A 277 4.59 -14.27 22.41
C MET A 277 5.53 -13.94 21.25
N VAL A 278 5.15 -14.33 20.03
CA VAL A 278 5.89 -14.04 18.80
C VAL A 278 6.00 -12.53 18.58
N TYR A 279 4.92 -11.79 18.81
CA TYR A 279 4.89 -10.33 18.65
C TYR A 279 5.93 -9.63 19.52
N GLU A 280 5.98 -9.93 20.83
CA GLU A 280 6.96 -9.33 21.73
C GLU A 280 8.40 -9.70 21.36
N GLN A 281 8.64 -10.95 20.95
CA GLN A 281 9.97 -11.39 20.52
C GLN A 281 10.40 -10.74 19.20
N ALA A 282 9.49 -10.64 18.23
CA ALA A 282 9.71 -9.98 16.95
C ALA A 282 10.00 -8.49 17.15
N LYS A 283 9.23 -7.82 18.00
CA LYS A 283 9.42 -6.41 18.37
C LYS A 283 10.83 -6.16 18.89
N ALA A 284 11.22 -6.87 19.96
CA ALA A 284 12.52 -6.67 20.60
C ALA A 284 13.70 -6.90 19.63
N ARG A 285 13.62 -7.92 18.78
CA ARG A 285 14.70 -8.23 17.82
C ARG A 285 14.74 -7.25 16.65
N PHE A 286 13.58 -6.86 16.11
CA PHE A 286 13.51 -5.92 15.01
C PHE A 286 13.96 -4.53 15.42
N GLU A 287 13.48 -4.00 16.56
CA GLU A 287 13.89 -2.70 17.09
C GLU A 287 15.40 -2.63 17.35
N ALA A 288 16.01 -3.72 17.83
CA ALA A 288 17.45 -3.79 18.03
C ALA A 288 18.25 -3.68 16.72
N VAL A 289 17.84 -4.40 15.67
CA VAL A 289 18.49 -4.32 14.35
C VAL A 289 18.24 -2.99 13.66
N LEU A 290 17.01 -2.46 13.74
CA LEU A 290 16.69 -1.14 13.20
C LEU A 290 17.55 -0.05 13.84
N SER A 291 17.70 -0.07 15.17
CA SER A 291 18.55 0.88 15.89
C SER A 291 20.03 0.77 15.46
N LYS A 292 20.53 -0.45 15.28
CA LYS A 292 21.89 -0.71 14.76
C LYS A 292 22.07 -0.12 13.34
N LEU A 293 21.10 -0.31 12.46
CA LEU A 293 21.15 0.19 11.09
C LEU A 293 21.06 1.71 11.03
N GLN A 294 20.17 2.31 11.84
CA GLN A 294 20.05 3.77 11.96
C GLN A 294 21.35 4.41 12.47
N LEU A 295 22.07 3.76 13.40
CA LEU A 295 23.39 4.22 13.86
C LEU A 295 24.45 4.17 12.74
N ALA A 296 24.42 3.13 11.90
CA ALA A 296 25.37 2.95 10.80
C ALA A 296 25.02 3.78 9.54
N ARG A 297 23.78 4.28 9.45
CA ARG A 297 23.25 4.98 8.28
C ARG A 297 24.11 6.18 7.83
N PRO A 298 24.55 7.13 8.69
CA PRO A 298 25.33 8.28 8.23
C PRO A 298 26.63 7.88 7.52
N ALA A 299 27.29 6.82 7.99
CA ALA A 299 28.50 6.30 7.36
C ALA A 299 28.19 5.69 5.98
N MET A 300 27.11 4.91 5.86
CA MET A 300 26.67 4.38 4.56
C MET A 300 26.30 5.50 3.59
N GLU A 301 25.58 6.53 4.05
CA GLU A 301 25.24 7.68 3.22
C GLU A 301 26.49 8.44 2.75
N ALA A 302 27.50 8.59 3.60
CA ALA A 302 28.76 9.22 3.21
C ALA A 302 29.44 8.43 2.08
N THR A 303 29.57 7.11 2.24
CA THR A 303 30.12 6.23 1.19
C THR A 303 29.30 6.28 -0.09
N ILE A 304 27.97 6.21 -0.01
CA ILE A 304 27.08 6.27 -1.18
C ILE A 304 27.24 7.59 -1.93
N ARG A 305 27.34 8.73 -1.24
CA ARG A 305 27.55 10.04 -1.91
C ARG A 305 28.90 10.11 -2.60
N THR A 306 29.96 9.61 -1.96
CA THR A 306 31.33 9.67 -2.51
C THR A 306 31.49 8.73 -3.70
N ASP A 307 30.91 7.53 -3.63
CA ASP A 307 31.14 6.45 -4.60
C ASP A 307 29.94 6.20 -5.54
N MET A 308 29.01 7.16 -5.67
CA MET A 308 27.74 6.99 -6.41
C MET A 308 27.96 6.44 -7.82
N ASP A 309 28.82 7.08 -8.62
CA ASP A 309 29.06 6.70 -10.01
C ASP A 309 29.75 5.33 -10.12
N GLN A 310 30.66 5.00 -9.19
CA GLN A 310 31.33 3.70 -9.13
C GLN A 310 30.35 2.60 -8.78
N ILE A 311 29.44 2.84 -7.82
CA ILE A 311 28.37 1.90 -7.46
C ILE A 311 27.43 1.68 -8.65
N ILE A 312 26.99 2.75 -9.33
CA ILE A 312 26.15 2.64 -10.54
C ILE A 312 26.85 1.83 -11.62
N THR A 313 28.13 2.12 -11.89
CA THR A 313 28.92 1.41 -12.92
C THR A 313 29.06 -0.07 -12.59
N SER A 314 29.35 -0.39 -11.32
CA SER A 314 29.46 -1.78 -10.84
C SER A 314 28.11 -2.53 -10.95
N LYS A 315 27.01 -1.87 -10.56
CA LYS A 315 25.65 -2.40 -10.68
C LYS A 315 25.26 -2.67 -12.13
N GLU A 316 25.57 -1.76 -13.05
CA GLU A 316 25.30 -1.92 -14.48
C GLU A 316 26.15 -3.06 -15.09
N HIS A 317 27.41 -3.18 -14.67
CA HIS A 317 28.26 -4.30 -15.08
C HIS A 317 27.65 -5.64 -14.66
N LEU A 318 27.25 -5.79 -13.39
CA LEU A 318 26.57 -6.99 -12.91
C LEU A 318 25.26 -7.24 -13.66
N ALA A 319 24.44 -6.19 -13.85
CA ALA A 319 23.18 -6.29 -14.59
C ALA A 319 23.39 -6.74 -16.04
N SER A 320 24.49 -6.34 -16.70
CA SER A 320 24.83 -6.78 -18.06
C SER A 320 25.12 -8.28 -18.12
N LYS A 321 25.83 -8.83 -17.13
CA LYS A 321 26.12 -10.26 -17.01
C LYS A 321 24.86 -11.08 -16.76
N ILE A 322 24.00 -10.61 -15.85
CA ILE A 322 22.72 -11.25 -15.57
C ILE A 322 21.84 -11.23 -16.82
N ARG A 323 21.67 -10.08 -17.48
CA ARG A 323 20.88 -9.96 -18.72
C ARG A 323 21.38 -10.90 -19.82
N ALA A 324 22.68 -10.99 -20.05
CA ALA A 324 23.25 -11.89 -21.05
C ALA A 324 22.87 -13.37 -20.80
N PHE A 325 22.75 -13.75 -19.53
CA PHE A 325 22.35 -15.11 -19.14
C PHE A 325 20.84 -15.34 -19.21
N ILE A 326 20.03 -14.42 -18.67
CA ILE A 326 18.59 -14.69 -18.45
C ILE A 326 17.64 -14.07 -19.49
N LEU A 327 18.03 -12.98 -20.13
CA LEU A 327 17.11 -12.18 -20.95
C LEU A 327 16.41 -12.99 -22.05
N PRO A 328 17.09 -13.87 -22.83
CA PRO A 328 16.41 -14.62 -23.89
C PRO A 328 15.30 -15.55 -23.36
N LYS A 329 15.54 -16.22 -22.23
CA LYS A 329 14.55 -17.09 -21.58
C LYS A 329 13.39 -16.28 -21.00
N ALA A 330 13.70 -15.14 -20.37
CA ALA A 330 12.71 -14.25 -19.79
C ALA A 330 11.78 -13.65 -20.87
N GLU A 331 12.33 -13.19 -21.99
CA GLU A 331 11.56 -12.62 -23.11
C GLU A 331 10.56 -13.63 -23.70
N VAL A 332 11.00 -14.87 -23.94
CA VAL A 332 10.11 -15.94 -24.41
C VAL A 332 9.00 -16.22 -23.41
N CYS A 333 9.33 -16.28 -22.13
CA CYS A 333 8.36 -16.52 -21.07
C CYS A 333 7.32 -15.40 -20.98
N VAL A 334 7.76 -14.13 -20.98
CA VAL A 334 6.87 -12.96 -20.94
C VAL A 334 5.95 -12.95 -22.15
N ARG A 335 6.49 -13.09 -23.37
CA ARG A 335 5.69 -13.07 -24.60
C ARG A 335 4.64 -14.18 -24.65
N ASN A 336 4.98 -15.39 -24.20
CA ASN A 336 4.10 -16.55 -24.35
C ASN A 336 3.12 -16.73 -23.19
N HIS A 337 3.48 -16.27 -21.99
CA HIS A 337 2.75 -16.63 -20.77
C HIS A 337 2.29 -15.43 -19.94
N VAL A 338 2.84 -14.22 -20.16
CA VAL A 338 2.44 -13.01 -19.42
C VAL A 338 1.67 -12.06 -20.33
N GLN A 339 2.29 -11.61 -21.42
CA GLN A 339 1.80 -10.59 -22.34
C GLN A 339 0.34 -10.81 -22.79
N PRO A 340 -0.11 -12.03 -23.14
CA PRO A 340 -1.48 -12.25 -23.61
C PRO A 340 -2.56 -11.92 -22.57
N TYR A 341 -2.23 -11.92 -21.28
CA TYR A 341 -3.19 -11.71 -20.19
C TYR A 341 -3.18 -10.29 -19.64
N ILE A 342 -2.13 -9.51 -19.91
CA ILE A 342 -2.00 -8.13 -19.43
C ILE A 342 -3.24 -7.28 -19.75
N PRO A 343 -3.81 -7.28 -20.96
CA PRO A 343 -5.00 -6.47 -21.26
C PRO A 343 -6.21 -6.81 -20.39
N SER A 344 -6.48 -8.10 -20.17
CA SER A 344 -7.61 -8.56 -19.35
C SER A 344 -7.42 -8.25 -17.86
N ILE A 345 -6.20 -8.37 -17.36
CA ILE A 345 -5.85 -8.01 -15.99
C ILE A 345 -6.04 -6.51 -15.77
N LEU A 346 -5.55 -5.70 -16.72
CA LEU A 346 -5.75 -4.27 -16.70
C LEU A 346 -7.25 -3.99 -16.71
N GLU A 347 -7.97 -4.46 -17.73
CA GLU A 347 -9.41 -4.76 -17.76
C GLU A 347 -10.10 -4.72 -16.38
N ALA A 348 -9.91 -5.84 -15.68
CA ALA A 348 -10.56 -6.14 -14.41
C ALA A 348 -10.23 -5.14 -13.30
N LEU A 349 -9.02 -4.58 -13.29
CA LEU A 349 -8.59 -3.60 -12.30
C LEU A 349 -9.01 -2.16 -12.68
N MET A 350 -9.07 -1.85 -13.99
CA MET A 350 -9.39 -0.55 -14.56
C MET A 350 -10.75 -0.07 -14.07
N VAL A 351 -11.73 -0.93 -14.28
CA VAL A 351 -13.15 -0.61 -14.18
C VAL A 351 -13.51 -0.21 -12.74
N PRO A 352 -13.32 -1.06 -11.71
CA PRO A 352 -13.68 -0.72 -10.34
C PRO A 352 -12.84 0.45 -9.79
N THR A 353 -11.55 0.52 -10.14
CA THR A 353 -10.67 1.61 -9.67
C THR A 353 -11.13 2.95 -10.23
N SER A 354 -11.40 3.04 -11.53
CA SER A 354 -11.87 4.28 -12.17
C SER A 354 -13.22 4.72 -11.64
N GLN A 355 -14.13 3.78 -11.40
CA GLN A 355 -15.45 4.06 -10.82
C GLN A 355 -15.31 4.60 -9.40
N GLY A 356 -14.44 4.02 -8.57
CA GLY A 356 -14.22 4.50 -7.20
C GLY A 356 -13.61 5.91 -7.16
N PHE A 357 -12.64 6.23 -8.02
CA PHE A 357 -12.12 7.61 -8.13
C PHE A 357 -13.16 8.59 -8.68
N THR A 358 -14.00 8.16 -9.63
CA THR A 358 -15.10 9.00 -10.12
C THR A 358 -16.10 9.29 -9.00
N GLU A 359 -16.44 8.29 -8.19
CA GLU A 359 -17.31 8.45 -7.02
C GLU A 359 -16.69 9.40 -5.97
N VAL A 360 -15.38 9.31 -5.71
CA VAL A 360 -14.66 10.28 -4.85
C VAL A 360 -14.86 11.71 -5.36
N ARG A 361 -14.71 11.92 -6.66
CA ARG A 361 -14.92 13.23 -7.29
C ARG A 361 -16.34 13.73 -7.09
N ASP A 362 -17.32 12.85 -7.29
CA ASP A 362 -18.73 13.21 -7.26
C ASP A 362 -19.20 13.46 -5.82
N VAL A 363 -18.71 12.69 -4.83
CA VAL A 363 -18.92 12.96 -3.40
C VAL A 363 -18.31 14.30 -3.00
N PHE A 364 -17.05 14.58 -3.40
CA PHE A 364 -16.41 15.86 -3.13
C PHE A 364 -17.20 17.03 -3.73
N PHE A 365 -17.60 16.92 -5.00
CA PHE A 365 -18.40 17.93 -5.69
C PHE A 365 -19.72 18.21 -4.97
N LYS A 366 -20.44 17.13 -4.59
CA LYS A 366 -21.70 17.24 -3.86
C LYS A 366 -21.52 17.98 -2.53
N GLU A 367 -20.55 17.58 -1.72
CA GLU A 367 -20.32 18.14 -0.38
C GLU A 367 -19.91 19.62 -0.41
N VAL A 368 -19.07 20.01 -1.37
CA VAL A 368 -18.72 21.43 -1.56
C VAL A 368 -19.92 22.23 -2.09
N THR A 369 -20.76 21.63 -2.94
CA THR A 369 -21.98 22.28 -3.45
C THR A 369 -23.01 22.48 -2.35
N ASP A 370 -23.23 21.46 -1.51
CA ASP A 370 -24.12 21.51 -0.36
C ASP A 370 -23.63 22.57 0.65
N MET A 371 -22.32 22.64 0.91
CA MET A 371 -21.74 23.73 1.70
C MET A 371 -22.04 25.10 1.07
N ASN A 372 -21.86 25.26 -0.24
CA ASN A 372 -22.10 26.54 -0.91
C ASN A 372 -23.58 26.95 -0.80
N LEU A 373 -24.52 26.01 -0.97
CA LEU A 373 -25.95 26.24 -0.79
C LEU A 373 -26.27 26.65 0.66
N ASN A 374 -25.65 26.02 1.66
CA ASN A 374 -25.86 26.37 3.05
C ASN A 374 -25.32 27.78 3.38
N VAL A 375 -24.19 28.19 2.80
CA VAL A 375 -23.66 29.56 2.94
C VAL A 375 -24.61 30.60 2.34
N ILE A 376 -25.28 30.28 1.22
CA ILE A 376 -26.30 31.14 0.61
C ILE A 376 -27.52 31.27 1.55
N ASN A 377 -28.00 30.15 2.11
CA ASN A 377 -29.23 30.07 2.87
C ASN A 377 -29.13 30.58 4.32
N GLU A 378 -28.02 30.33 5.02
CA GLU A 378 -27.94 30.44 6.48
C GLU A 378 -27.11 31.62 7.04
N GLY A 379 -26.67 32.57 6.20
CA GLY A 379 -26.25 33.89 6.68
C GLY A 379 -24.88 34.42 6.25
N GLY A 380 -24.16 33.77 5.33
CA GLY A 380 -22.87 34.26 4.83
C GLY A 380 -21.64 33.67 5.55
N ALA A 381 -20.54 34.42 5.62
CA ALA A 381 -19.21 33.91 5.99
C ALA A 381 -19.09 33.37 7.43
N ASP A 382 -19.97 33.78 8.34
CA ASP A 382 -19.88 33.44 9.77
C ASP A 382 -20.01 31.94 10.06
N LYS A 383 -20.80 31.21 9.25
CA LYS A 383 -20.95 29.74 9.36
C LYS A 383 -19.96 28.95 8.50
N LEU A 384 -19.16 29.63 7.65
CA LEU A 384 -18.24 28.97 6.75
C LEU A 384 -17.18 28.16 7.50
N GLY A 385 -16.71 28.65 8.65
CA GLY A 385 -15.77 27.93 9.50
C GLY A 385 -16.31 26.56 9.94
N GLU A 386 -17.56 26.48 10.39
CA GLU A 386 -18.19 25.23 10.83
C GLU A 386 -18.35 24.24 9.67
N TYR A 387 -18.75 24.71 8.48
CA TYR A 387 -18.86 23.83 7.31
C TYR A 387 -17.50 23.37 6.81
N MET A 388 -16.48 24.22 6.84
CA MET A 388 -15.11 23.86 6.48
C MET A 388 -14.52 22.84 7.45
N GLU A 389 -14.82 22.95 8.74
CA GLU A 389 -14.45 21.97 9.76
C GLU A 389 -15.09 20.61 9.49
N LYS A 390 -16.35 20.56 9.06
CA LYS A 390 -17.01 19.31 8.64
C LYS A 390 -16.43 18.77 7.33
N LEU A 391 -16.15 19.64 6.36
CA LEU A 391 -15.60 19.26 5.06
C LEU A 391 -14.16 18.71 5.19
N SER A 392 -13.34 19.28 6.09
CA SER A 392 -11.96 18.82 6.34
C SER A 392 -11.89 17.35 6.77
N GLN A 393 -12.97 16.84 7.39
CA GLN A 393 -13.12 15.46 7.84
C GLN A 393 -13.73 14.52 6.79
N LEU A 394 -14.09 15.01 5.59
CA LEU A 394 -14.83 14.23 4.58
C LEU A 394 -14.13 12.93 4.19
N ALA A 395 -12.80 12.96 4.03
CA ALA A 395 -12.00 11.78 3.70
C ALA A 395 -12.07 10.66 4.75
N TYR A 396 -12.42 11.01 5.99
CA TYR A 396 -12.47 10.10 7.13
C TYR A 396 -13.91 9.84 7.59
N HIS A 397 -14.90 10.38 6.88
CA HIS A 397 -16.31 10.22 7.23
C HIS A 397 -16.79 8.79 6.89
N PRO A 398 -17.17 7.97 7.89
CA PRO A 398 -17.40 6.53 7.67
C PRO A 398 -18.45 6.22 6.62
N LEU A 399 -19.55 6.98 6.56
CA LEU A 399 -20.65 6.72 5.62
C LEU A 399 -20.45 7.35 4.23
N LYS A 400 -19.95 8.59 4.14
CA LYS A 400 -19.80 9.30 2.86
C LYS A 400 -18.73 8.67 1.95
N MET A 401 -17.69 8.09 2.55
CA MET A 401 -16.64 7.39 1.79
C MET A 401 -17.00 5.94 1.43
N GLN A 402 -18.03 5.32 2.04
CA GLN A 402 -18.38 3.93 1.72
C GLN A 402 -18.73 3.74 0.25
N SER A 403 -19.53 4.65 -0.36
CA SER A 403 -19.92 4.49 -1.76
C SER A 403 -18.71 4.46 -2.70
N CYS A 404 -17.63 5.18 -2.35
CA CYS A 404 -16.36 5.14 -3.07
C CYS A 404 -15.67 3.78 -2.91
N TYR A 405 -15.61 3.26 -1.69
CA TYR A 405 -14.92 2.02 -1.37
C TYR A 405 -15.63 0.77 -1.92
N GLU A 406 -16.96 0.78 -1.93
CA GLU A 406 -17.81 -0.30 -2.47
C GLU A 406 -17.56 -0.56 -3.95
N LYS A 407 -17.11 0.43 -4.73
CA LYS A 407 -16.75 0.22 -6.15
C LYS A 407 -15.64 -0.80 -6.35
N MET A 408 -14.80 -1.04 -5.33
CA MET A 408 -13.75 -2.06 -5.38
C MET A 408 -14.25 -3.46 -5.04
N GLU A 409 -15.45 -3.62 -4.49
CA GLU A 409 -15.95 -4.92 -4.04
C GLU A 409 -16.17 -5.95 -5.18
N PRO A 410 -16.63 -5.55 -6.37
CA PRO A 410 -16.74 -6.43 -7.53
C PRO A 410 -15.40 -6.90 -8.12
N LEU A 411 -14.25 -6.41 -7.66
CA LEU A 411 -12.94 -6.79 -8.22
C LEU A 411 -12.70 -8.30 -8.09
N ARG A 412 -12.64 -8.97 -9.25
CA ARG A 412 -12.24 -10.37 -9.42
C ARG A 412 -11.03 -10.44 -10.35
N LEU A 413 -10.04 -11.25 -9.99
CA LEU A 413 -8.83 -11.46 -10.79
C LEU A 413 -8.65 -12.96 -11.10
N ASP A 414 -9.76 -13.64 -11.43
CA ASP A 414 -9.82 -15.10 -11.53
C ASP A 414 -8.82 -15.66 -12.56
N GLY A 415 -8.59 -14.94 -13.66
CA GLY A 415 -7.59 -15.31 -14.68
C GLY A 415 -6.14 -15.29 -14.20
N LEU A 416 -5.83 -14.43 -13.20
CA LEU A 416 -4.53 -14.38 -12.52
C LEU A 416 -4.44 -15.45 -11.43
N GLN A 417 -5.49 -15.62 -10.62
CA GLN A 417 -5.50 -16.58 -9.51
C GLN A 417 -5.24 -18.01 -10.00
N GLN A 418 -5.86 -18.41 -11.12
CA GLN A 418 -5.70 -19.75 -11.69
C GLN A 418 -4.31 -20.02 -12.30
N ARG A 419 -3.51 -18.99 -12.60
CA ARG A 419 -2.28 -19.13 -13.40
C ARG A 419 -1.01 -18.59 -12.75
N PHE A 420 -1.15 -17.65 -11.81
CA PHE A 420 -0.05 -16.91 -11.18
C PHE A 420 0.00 -17.05 -9.66
N ASP A 421 -0.79 -17.96 -9.08
CA ASP A 421 -0.81 -18.23 -7.63
C ASP A 421 -1.06 -16.93 -6.80
N VAL A 422 -1.92 -16.05 -7.33
CA VAL A 422 -2.32 -14.82 -6.63
C VAL A 422 -3.27 -15.21 -5.52
N SER A 423 -2.79 -15.13 -4.28
CA SER A 423 -3.51 -15.62 -3.10
C SER A 423 -4.84 -14.90 -2.83
N SER A 424 -4.98 -13.60 -3.17
CA SER A 424 -6.23 -12.85 -2.99
C SER A 424 -6.24 -11.52 -3.76
N THR A 425 -7.43 -11.04 -4.14
CA THR A 425 -7.64 -9.68 -4.66
C THR A 425 -7.68 -8.61 -3.56
N SER A 426 -7.70 -9.02 -2.28
CA SER A 426 -7.88 -8.13 -1.13
C SER A 426 -6.83 -7.03 -1.05
N VAL A 427 -5.57 -7.34 -1.35
CA VAL A 427 -4.47 -6.36 -1.31
C VAL A 427 -4.68 -5.21 -2.30
N PHE A 428 -5.21 -5.52 -3.50
CA PHE A 428 -5.52 -4.51 -4.51
C PHE A 428 -6.70 -3.64 -4.12
N LYS A 429 -7.77 -4.26 -3.60
CA LYS A 429 -8.94 -3.54 -3.09
C LYS A 429 -8.52 -2.55 -1.99
N GLN A 430 -7.73 -3.02 -1.03
CA GLN A 430 -7.30 -2.22 0.10
C GLN A 430 -6.43 -1.03 -0.35
N ARG A 431 -5.43 -1.26 -1.22
CA ARG A 431 -4.59 -0.18 -1.76
C ARG A 431 -5.39 0.85 -2.55
N ALA A 432 -6.28 0.42 -3.43
CA ALA A 432 -7.12 1.33 -4.20
C ALA A 432 -7.97 2.21 -3.27
N GLN A 433 -8.57 1.63 -2.22
CA GLN A 433 -9.37 2.37 -1.25
C GLN A 433 -8.52 3.35 -0.41
N ILE A 434 -7.27 3.00 -0.05
CA ILE A 434 -6.35 3.92 0.63
C ILE A 434 -6.05 5.12 -0.27
N HIS A 435 -5.73 4.91 -1.55
CA HIS A 435 -5.50 6.02 -2.47
C HIS A 435 -6.76 6.86 -2.72
N MET A 436 -7.95 6.27 -2.75
CA MET A 436 -9.21 7.03 -2.80
C MET A 436 -9.35 7.98 -1.60
N ARG A 437 -8.99 7.51 -0.40
CA ARG A 437 -8.98 8.33 0.82
C ARG A 437 -7.96 9.47 0.73
N GLU A 438 -6.74 9.16 0.32
CA GLU A 438 -5.67 10.16 0.17
C GLU A 438 -6.04 11.24 -0.85
N GLN A 439 -6.61 10.86 -1.99
CA GLN A 439 -7.05 11.83 -2.99
C GLN A 439 -8.21 12.70 -2.49
N MET A 440 -9.14 12.13 -1.71
CA MET A 440 -10.19 12.90 -1.07
C MET A 440 -9.60 13.95 -0.10
N ASP A 441 -8.70 13.56 0.80
CA ASP A 441 -8.08 14.49 1.77
C ASP A 441 -7.26 15.57 1.04
N ASN A 442 -6.48 15.20 0.01
CA ASN A 442 -5.74 16.15 -0.81
C ASN A 442 -6.66 17.14 -1.54
N ALA A 443 -7.81 16.69 -2.07
CA ALA A 443 -8.77 17.56 -2.73
C ALA A 443 -9.39 18.56 -1.75
N VAL A 444 -9.83 18.07 -0.59
CA VAL A 444 -10.40 18.88 0.49
C VAL A 444 -9.39 19.89 1.04
N TYR A 445 -8.16 19.46 1.33
CA TYR A 445 -7.10 20.32 1.83
C TYR A 445 -6.68 21.40 0.81
N THR A 446 -6.62 21.03 -0.47
CA THR A 446 -6.36 21.99 -1.55
C THR A 446 -7.48 23.02 -1.64
N PHE A 447 -8.73 22.57 -1.60
CA PHE A 447 -9.90 23.45 -1.59
C PHE A 447 -9.88 24.41 -0.41
N GLU A 448 -9.66 23.88 0.80
CA GLU A 448 -9.53 24.65 2.04
C GLU A 448 -8.45 25.72 1.93
N THR A 449 -7.25 25.35 1.47
CA THR A 449 -6.12 26.28 1.35
C THR A 449 -6.42 27.39 0.34
N LEU A 450 -7.00 27.06 -0.82
CA LEU A 450 -7.34 28.04 -1.85
C LEU A 450 -8.49 28.95 -1.40
N LEU A 451 -9.45 28.43 -0.64
CA LEU A 451 -10.57 29.22 -0.12
C LEU A 451 -10.09 30.21 0.95
N HIS A 452 -9.22 29.81 1.87
CA HIS A 452 -8.62 30.72 2.84
C HIS A 452 -7.86 31.88 2.18
N GLN A 453 -7.15 31.62 1.07
CA GLN A 453 -6.47 32.65 0.30
C GLN A 453 -7.44 33.66 -0.35
N GLU A 454 -8.60 33.19 -0.83
CA GLU A 454 -9.63 34.08 -1.39
C GLU A 454 -10.39 34.83 -0.30
N LEU A 455 -10.65 34.22 0.86
CA LEU A 455 -11.30 34.88 2.01
C LEU A 455 -10.47 36.05 2.55
N GLY A 456 -9.13 35.97 2.50
CA GLY A 456 -8.24 37.07 2.87
C GLY A 456 -8.42 38.35 2.04
N LYS A 457 -9.16 38.28 0.92
CA LYS A 457 -9.50 39.44 0.07
C LYS A 457 -10.81 40.14 0.48
N GLY A 458 -11.52 39.62 1.48
CA GLY A 458 -12.79 40.18 1.99
C GLY A 458 -13.94 40.19 0.98
N PRO A 459 -14.30 39.06 0.33
CA PRO A 459 -15.36 39.03 -0.68
C PRO A 459 -16.75 39.29 -0.09
N THR A 460 -17.61 39.94 -0.86
CA THR A 460 -19.05 40.03 -0.55
C THR A 460 -19.73 38.66 -0.67
N LYS A 461 -20.95 38.50 -0.14
CA LYS A 461 -21.69 37.22 -0.14
C LYS A 461 -21.85 36.62 -1.55
N GLU A 462 -22.14 37.44 -2.56
CA GLU A 462 -22.30 36.98 -3.95
C GLU A 462 -20.97 36.60 -4.60
N GLU A 463 -19.90 37.33 -4.27
CA GLU A 463 -18.54 37.04 -4.72
C GLU A 463 -17.98 35.78 -4.07
N LEU A 464 -18.34 35.52 -2.81
CA LEU A 464 -17.95 34.32 -2.08
C LEU A 464 -18.51 33.06 -2.75
N CYS A 465 -19.79 33.04 -3.11
CA CYS A 465 -20.40 31.91 -3.82
C CYS A 465 -19.73 31.63 -5.17
N LYS A 466 -19.50 32.68 -5.97
CA LYS A 466 -18.78 32.57 -7.25
C LYS A 466 -17.33 32.11 -7.06
N SER A 467 -16.69 32.53 -5.98
CA SER A 467 -15.31 32.14 -5.65
C SER A 467 -15.24 30.68 -5.22
N ILE A 468 -16.14 30.21 -4.37
CA ILE A 468 -16.27 28.80 -3.97
C ILE A 468 -16.43 27.91 -5.22
N GLN A 469 -17.34 28.27 -6.13
CA GLN A 469 -17.55 27.50 -7.36
C GLN A 469 -16.30 27.50 -8.27
N ARG A 470 -15.64 28.66 -8.42
CA ARG A 470 -14.40 28.76 -9.21
C ARG A 470 -13.26 27.93 -8.62
N ILE A 471 -13.12 27.93 -7.29
CA ILE A 471 -12.11 27.11 -6.60
C ILE A 471 -12.45 25.63 -6.77
N LEU A 472 -13.71 25.24 -6.62
CA LEU A 472 -14.18 23.88 -6.85
C LEU A 472 -13.80 23.40 -8.26
N GLU A 473 -14.13 24.17 -9.29
CA GLU A 473 -13.76 23.86 -10.69
C GLU A 473 -12.24 23.74 -10.87
N ARG A 474 -11.46 24.62 -10.22
CA ARG A 474 -9.99 24.55 -10.24
C ARG A 474 -9.49 23.26 -9.59
N VAL A 475 -9.99 22.90 -8.42
CA VAL A 475 -9.60 21.66 -7.71
C VAL A 475 -9.99 20.44 -8.55
N LEU A 476 -11.19 20.41 -9.13
CA LEU A 476 -11.62 19.31 -10.00
C LEU A 476 -10.76 19.16 -11.26
N LYS A 477 -10.30 20.27 -11.84
CA LYS A 477 -9.40 20.25 -13.00
C LYS A 477 -7.99 19.75 -12.66
N VAL A 478 -7.50 20.09 -11.47
CA VAL A 478 -6.13 19.83 -10.95
C VAL A 478 -6.02 18.44 -10.31
N SER A 479 -7.11 17.92 -9.76
CA SER A 479 -7.16 16.66 -9.01
C SER A 479 -6.77 15.41 -9.80
N GLY A 480 -6.55 15.50 -11.12
CA GLY A 480 -6.34 14.32 -11.94
C GLY A 480 -7.54 13.37 -11.94
N LEU A 481 -8.64 13.65 -11.22
CA LEU A 481 -9.87 12.83 -11.20
C LEU A 481 -10.52 12.73 -12.60
N ALA A 482 -10.11 13.58 -13.55
CA ALA A 482 -10.48 13.52 -14.96
C ALA A 482 -9.46 12.81 -15.89
N ARG A 483 -8.23 12.51 -15.44
CA ARG A 483 -7.12 11.93 -16.24
C ARG A 483 -6.29 10.83 -15.55
N ALA A 484 -6.65 10.42 -14.33
CA ALA A 484 -5.94 9.45 -13.52
C ALA A 484 -6.34 7.97 -13.75
N PRO A 485 -6.62 7.54 -15.00
CA PRO A 485 -6.39 6.16 -15.38
C PRO A 485 -4.91 5.74 -15.51
N SER A 486 -3.94 6.66 -15.36
CA SER A 486 -2.52 6.36 -15.70
C SER A 486 -1.54 6.40 -14.53
N LEU A 487 -1.67 7.33 -13.57
CA LEU A 487 -0.69 7.50 -12.47
C LEU A 487 -1.01 6.69 -11.21
N GLY A 488 -2.28 6.68 -10.76
CA GLY A 488 -2.73 5.77 -9.68
C GLY A 488 -2.55 4.30 -10.08
N TRP A 489 -2.53 4.05 -11.37
CA TRP A 489 -2.40 2.75 -12.01
C TRP A 489 -0.97 2.28 -12.08
N TYR A 490 -0.04 3.18 -12.39
CA TYR A 490 1.37 2.90 -12.18
C TYR A 490 1.65 2.57 -10.70
N ARG A 491 1.09 3.32 -9.75
CA ARG A 491 1.29 3.02 -8.31
C ARG A 491 0.64 1.72 -7.84
N ILE A 492 -0.54 1.36 -8.34
CA ILE A 492 -1.27 0.13 -7.95
C ILE A 492 -0.77 -1.10 -8.73
N CYS A 493 -0.49 -0.98 -10.03
CA CYS A 493 -0.18 -2.10 -10.93
C CYS A 493 1.33 -2.32 -11.15
N CYS A 494 2.17 -1.28 -11.20
CA CYS A 494 3.60 -1.42 -11.51
C CYS A 494 4.38 -2.24 -10.46
N PRO A 495 4.13 -2.10 -9.14
CA PRO A 495 4.74 -2.99 -8.15
C PRO A 495 4.33 -4.45 -8.32
N TYR A 496 3.20 -4.72 -8.99
CA TYR A 496 2.66 -6.07 -9.17
C TYR A 496 2.94 -6.68 -10.54
N GLY A 497 3.16 -5.88 -11.59
CA GLY A 497 3.80 -6.34 -12.83
C GLY A 497 5.20 -6.90 -12.55
N ARG A 498 5.98 -6.20 -11.71
CA ARG A 498 7.26 -6.69 -11.14
C ARG A 498 7.10 -7.99 -10.32
N ARG A 499 5.99 -8.15 -9.58
CA ARG A 499 5.69 -9.36 -8.77
C ARG A 499 5.15 -10.54 -9.58
N ALA A 500 4.40 -10.29 -10.66
CA ALA A 500 3.87 -11.33 -11.54
C ALA A 500 5.00 -11.97 -12.38
N GLY A 501 6.01 -11.19 -12.78
CA GLY A 501 7.23 -11.70 -13.43
C GLY A 501 8.10 -12.56 -12.49
N THR A 502 8.13 -12.26 -11.19
CA THR A 502 8.88 -13.03 -10.18
C THR A 502 8.08 -14.20 -9.59
N GLY A 503 6.76 -14.27 -9.80
CA GLY A 503 5.88 -15.33 -9.32
C GLY A 503 5.60 -16.46 -10.30
N MET A 504 6.19 -16.42 -11.50
CA MET A 504 6.02 -17.52 -12.45
C MET A 504 6.92 -18.71 -12.09
N ARG A 505 6.36 -19.70 -11.36
CA ARG A 505 6.99 -21.02 -11.18
C ARG A 505 7.48 -21.63 -12.51
N ARG A 506 6.79 -21.37 -13.63
CA ARG A 506 7.22 -21.85 -14.97
C ARG A 506 8.38 -21.05 -15.58
N ALA A 507 8.50 -19.75 -15.32
CA ALA A 507 9.66 -18.96 -15.74
C ALA A 507 10.90 -19.39 -14.94
N GLN A 508 10.69 -19.69 -13.64
CA GLN A 508 11.76 -20.09 -12.73
C GLN A 508 12.15 -21.56 -12.85
N ASN A 509 11.26 -22.50 -13.17
CA ASN A 509 11.69 -23.87 -13.51
C ASN A 509 12.60 -23.89 -14.76
N VAL A 510 12.45 -22.93 -15.69
CA VAL A 510 13.36 -22.75 -16.83
C VAL A 510 14.70 -22.09 -16.44
N LEU A 511 14.74 -21.40 -15.30
CA LEU A 511 15.95 -20.87 -14.65
C LEU A 511 16.67 -21.94 -13.81
N VAL A 512 15.95 -22.71 -13.00
CA VAL A 512 16.46 -23.77 -12.12
C VAL A 512 16.93 -24.99 -12.93
N CYS A 513 16.31 -25.34 -14.06
CA CYS A 513 16.90 -26.30 -15.00
C CYS A 513 18.22 -25.82 -15.63
N GLY A 514 18.60 -24.54 -15.45
CA GLY A 514 19.94 -24.04 -15.77
C GLY A 514 20.99 -24.34 -14.67
N GLU A 515 20.58 -24.56 -13.42
CA GLU A 515 21.47 -24.94 -12.31
C GLU A 515 21.88 -26.41 -12.36
N GLU A 516 21.06 -27.30 -12.96
CA GLU A 516 21.48 -28.70 -13.19
C GLU A 516 22.68 -28.83 -14.14
N VAL A 517 23.00 -27.78 -14.92
CA VAL A 517 24.19 -27.74 -15.78
C VAL A 517 25.45 -27.33 -14.99
N PHE A 518 25.32 -26.83 -13.74
CA PHE A 518 26.43 -26.36 -12.92
C PHE A 518 26.96 -27.38 -11.88
N GLN A 519 26.53 -28.66 -11.94
CA GLN A 519 27.23 -29.74 -11.23
C GLN A 519 28.55 -30.17 -11.90
N GLY A 520 28.96 -29.49 -12.98
CA GLY A 520 30.25 -29.67 -13.63
C GLY A 520 31.28 -28.60 -13.26
N ARG A 521 31.98 -28.77 -12.12
CA ARG A 521 33.28 -28.15 -11.75
C ARG A 521 33.37 -26.60 -11.69
N GLU A 522 33.40 -26.05 -10.48
CA GLU A 522 34.61 -25.42 -9.87
C GLU A 522 34.32 -25.01 -8.42
N LYS A 523 35.18 -25.48 -7.50
CA LYS A 523 35.19 -25.01 -6.10
C LYS A 523 35.81 -23.61 -6.07
N VAL A 524 35.01 -22.58 -5.83
CA VAL A 524 35.50 -21.30 -5.30
C VAL A 524 34.76 -21.03 -3.98
N SER A 525 35.52 -20.53 -3.00
CA SER A 525 35.24 -20.57 -1.57
C SER A 525 33.85 -20.05 -1.15
N GLY A 526 33.15 -20.89 -0.39
CA GLY A 526 32.03 -20.63 0.52
C GLY A 526 31.48 -19.20 0.60
N ARG A 527 30.40 -18.97 -0.16
CA ARG A 527 29.21 -18.16 0.17
C ARG A 527 28.23 -18.36 -0.99
N GLU A 528 27.16 -19.10 -0.78
CA GLU A 528 26.03 -19.12 -1.72
C GLU A 528 25.41 -17.71 -1.71
N VAL A 529 25.62 -16.98 -2.80
CA VAL A 529 24.93 -15.71 -3.06
C VAL A 529 23.63 -16.08 -3.75
N VAL A 530 22.53 -16.09 -2.99
CA VAL A 530 21.19 -16.11 -3.59
C VAL A 530 21.04 -14.81 -4.37
N LEU A 531 21.18 -14.89 -5.69
CA LEU A 531 20.98 -13.75 -6.59
C LEU A 531 19.50 -13.41 -6.64
N GLY A 532 19.03 -12.67 -5.63
CA GLY A 532 17.77 -11.94 -5.70
C GLY A 532 17.86 -10.93 -6.83
N VAL A 533 17.05 -11.10 -7.88
CA VAL A 533 16.90 -10.11 -8.94
C VAL A 533 16.46 -8.80 -8.29
N SER A 534 17.37 -7.82 -8.24
CA SER A 534 17.12 -6.48 -7.73
C SER A 534 15.95 -5.85 -8.48
N SER A 535 15.05 -5.19 -7.74
CA SER A 535 13.83 -4.49 -8.17
C SER A 535 14.01 -3.55 -9.39
N GLU A 536 15.24 -3.10 -9.67
CA GLU A 536 15.61 -2.24 -10.81
C GLU A 536 15.95 -3.00 -12.10
N GLN A 537 16.35 -4.28 -12.02
CA GLN A 537 16.65 -5.07 -13.23
C GLN A 537 15.39 -5.51 -13.97
N ALA A 538 14.24 -5.47 -13.29
CA ALA A 538 12.93 -5.51 -13.92
C ALA A 538 12.63 -4.21 -14.71
N GLU A 539 13.10 -3.04 -14.24
CA GLU A 539 12.83 -1.74 -14.89
C GLU A 539 13.55 -1.58 -16.24
N VAL A 540 14.77 -2.12 -16.40
CA VAL A 540 15.52 -2.03 -17.67
C VAL A 540 14.95 -2.94 -18.75
N ALA A 541 14.36 -4.09 -18.37
CA ALA A 541 13.58 -4.94 -19.28
C ALA A 541 12.18 -4.35 -19.55
N GLU A 542 11.56 -3.71 -18.55
CA GLU A 542 10.28 -2.98 -18.67
C GLU A 542 10.37 -1.77 -19.60
N GLY A 543 11.46 -1.00 -19.56
CA GLY A 543 11.64 0.18 -20.43
C GLY A 543 11.54 -0.16 -21.92
N ARG A 544 12.04 -1.34 -22.34
CA ARG A 544 11.94 -1.82 -23.73
C ARG A 544 10.61 -2.48 -24.06
N LEU A 545 9.95 -3.14 -23.10
CA LEU A 545 8.59 -3.67 -23.25
C LEU A 545 7.55 -2.56 -23.34
N LEU A 546 7.77 -1.43 -22.66
CA LEU A 546 6.92 -0.24 -22.68
C LEU A 546 7.06 0.56 -23.97
N GLU A 547 8.25 0.70 -24.54
CA GLU A 547 8.41 1.30 -25.88
C GLU A 547 7.71 0.48 -26.98
N ALA A 548 7.74 -0.85 -26.88
CA ALA A 548 7.03 -1.73 -27.82
C ALA A 548 5.50 -1.66 -27.68
N GLY A 549 4.97 -1.41 -26.48
CA GLY A 549 3.53 -1.26 -26.23
C GLY A 549 2.98 0.15 -26.47
N ALA A 550 3.77 1.19 -26.20
CA ALA A 550 3.38 2.59 -26.42
C ALA A 550 3.28 2.93 -27.92
N GLY A 551 4.02 2.23 -28.78
CA GLY A 551 3.94 2.39 -30.24
C GLY A 551 2.58 1.97 -30.85
N PHE A 552 1.71 1.29 -30.12
CA PHE A 552 0.43 0.77 -30.63
C PHE A 552 -0.81 1.60 -30.26
N TRP A 553 -0.69 2.65 -29.43
CA TRP A 553 -1.86 3.42 -28.94
C TRP A 553 -1.63 4.93 -28.84
N ILE A 554 -0.83 5.51 -29.74
CA ILE A 554 -0.91 6.95 -30.03
C ILE A 554 -1.93 7.13 -31.17
N PRO A 555 -3.14 7.65 -30.93
CA PRO A 555 -3.96 8.14 -32.03
C PRO A 555 -3.28 9.39 -32.58
N HIS A 556 -2.69 9.29 -33.77
CA HIS A 556 -2.28 10.45 -34.55
C HIS A 556 -3.48 11.41 -34.69
N PRO A 557 -3.34 12.71 -34.39
CA PRO A 557 -4.41 13.67 -34.63
C PRO A 557 -4.67 13.76 -36.14
N GLN A 558 -5.91 13.50 -36.55
CA GLN A 558 -6.32 13.69 -37.95
C GLN A 558 -6.04 15.13 -38.41
N PRO A 559 -5.41 15.34 -39.58
CA PRO A 559 -5.27 16.66 -40.17
C PRO A 559 -6.60 17.12 -40.77
N ARG A 560 -6.84 18.43 -40.66
CA ARG A 560 -8.01 19.12 -41.23
C ARG A 560 -8.19 18.80 -42.71
N ARG A 561 -9.44 18.56 -43.11
CA ARG A 561 -9.89 18.40 -44.50
C ARG A 561 -9.40 19.55 -45.38
N VAL A 562 -8.62 19.23 -46.42
CA VAL A 562 -8.50 20.02 -47.64
C VAL A 562 -8.69 19.07 -48.80
N TRP A 563 -9.55 19.48 -49.74
CA TRP A 563 -10.04 18.73 -50.87
C TRP A 563 -8.91 18.25 -51.81
N LEU A 564 -8.94 16.98 -52.22
CA LEU A 564 -8.12 16.45 -53.31
C LEU A 564 -8.96 16.40 -54.60
N LEU A 565 -8.48 17.04 -55.66
CA LEU A 565 -8.76 16.69 -57.06
C LEU A 565 -7.62 15.79 -57.56
N PRO A 566 -7.87 14.75 -58.38
CA PRO A 566 -6.87 13.71 -58.64
C PRO A 566 -6.20 13.78 -60.03
N VAL A 567 -5.07 13.06 -60.12
CA VAL A 567 -4.41 12.46 -61.31
C VAL A 567 -3.35 13.31 -62.04
N SER A 568 -2.07 12.86 -62.04
CA SER A 568 -1.38 12.29 -63.23
C SER A 568 0.16 12.13 -63.08
N THR A 569 0.62 10.89 -63.35
CA THR A 569 1.87 10.46 -64.06
C THR A 569 3.31 10.75 -63.58
N GLN A 570 3.98 9.66 -63.14
CA GLN A 570 5.33 9.10 -63.46
C GLN A 570 6.69 9.85 -63.25
N PRO A 571 7.82 9.10 -63.02
CA PRO A 571 9.18 9.56 -62.59
C PRO A 571 10.22 9.48 -63.76
N PRO A 572 11.57 9.30 -63.62
CA PRO A 572 12.63 9.67 -62.64
C PRO A 572 13.86 10.43 -63.29
N GLY A 573 14.92 10.79 -62.53
CA GLY A 573 16.25 11.11 -63.11
C GLY A 573 17.26 11.89 -62.22
N VAL A 574 18.46 11.34 -62.06
CA VAL A 574 19.69 11.81 -61.34
C VAL A 574 20.77 12.17 -62.40
N PRO A 575 22.01 12.72 -62.19
CA PRO A 575 22.73 13.49 -61.12
C PRO A 575 23.42 14.81 -61.64
N LEU A 576 24.16 15.55 -60.77
CA LEU A 576 25.61 15.92 -60.92
C LEU A 576 26.07 17.06 -59.95
N PHE A 577 27.21 16.85 -59.26
CA PHE A 577 28.08 17.82 -58.54
C PHE A 577 28.92 18.68 -59.54
N PRO A 578 29.74 19.72 -59.20
CA PRO A 578 30.41 20.05 -57.91
C PRO A 578 30.53 21.57 -57.47
N LEU A 579 31.12 21.75 -56.27
CA LEU A 579 31.73 22.92 -55.54
C LEU A 579 32.51 23.98 -56.38
N PRO A 580 33.12 25.12 -55.88
CA PRO A 580 33.56 25.47 -54.48
C PRO A 580 33.62 26.99 -54.03
N LEU A 581 34.10 27.21 -52.76
CA LEU A 581 35.06 28.25 -52.25
C LEU A 581 34.66 29.67 -51.73
N LEU A 582 35.03 29.87 -50.44
CA LEU A 582 35.58 31.02 -49.65
C LEU A 582 35.79 32.45 -50.24
N ARG A 583 35.48 33.49 -49.42
CA ARG A 583 36.37 34.56 -48.85
C ARG A 583 35.54 35.70 -48.20
N ARG A 584 35.65 36.00 -46.89
CA ARG A 584 36.48 37.03 -46.19
C ARG A 584 36.65 38.40 -46.88
N HIS A 585 36.24 39.48 -46.21
CA HIS A 585 37.08 40.68 -46.04
C HIS A 585 36.69 41.57 -44.84
N THR A 586 37.74 42.13 -44.23
CA THR A 586 37.87 42.99 -43.03
C THR A 586 38.10 44.47 -43.38
N ARG A 587 37.89 45.37 -42.38
CA ARG A 587 38.67 46.59 -41.96
C ARG A 587 37.71 47.74 -41.58
N GLY A 588 38.00 48.64 -40.63
CA GLY A 588 39.26 48.97 -39.97
C GLY A 588 39.13 49.88 -38.72
N TRP A 589 40.30 50.17 -38.15
CA TRP A 589 40.61 51.03 -36.99
C TRP A 589 40.64 52.53 -37.32
N ASP A 590 40.39 53.41 -36.34
CA ASP A 590 41.41 54.36 -35.83
C ASP A 590 41.00 55.14 -34.54
N ARG A 591 41.98 55.25 -33.62
CA ARG A 591 42.40 56.32 -32.66
C ARG A 591 41.43 57.25 -31.89
N GLY A 592 41.78 57.52 -30.62
CA GLY A 592 41.67 58.86 -30.01
C GLY A 592 41.48 58.96 -28.49
N ALA A 593 42.47 59.52 -27.79
CA ALA A 593 42.63 59.66 -26.34
C ALA A 593 41.71 60.66 -25.59
N ALA A 594 41.69 60.52 -24.24
CA ALA A 594 41.85 61.56 -23.20
C ALA A 594 40.67 61.92 -22.27
N GLY A 595 40.96 61.97 -20.95
CA GLY A 595 40.31 62.79 -19.91
C GLY A 595 39.31 62.05 -18.99
N SER A 596 39.66 61.50 -17.83
CA SER A 596 40.03 62.12 -16.53
C SER A 596 38.85 62.24 -15.54
N GLN A 597 39.13 61.80 -14.30
CA GLN A 597 38.42 61.97 -13.02
C GLN A 597 37.33 60.95 -12.66
N ARG A 598 37.21 60.45 -11.41
CA ARG A 598 38.10 60.08 -10.29
C ARG A 598 37.14 59.62 -9.15
N TRP A 599 37.37 58.41 -8.59
CA TRP A 599 37.24 57.99 -7.16
C TRP A 599 35.83 58.00 -6.48
N GLY A 600 35.43 57.05 -5.63
CA GLY A 600 36.02 55.85 -5.01
C GLY A 600 34.87 54.97 -4.45
N LEU A 601 34.95 53.63 -4.44
CA LEU A 601 35.57 52.74 -3.45
C LEU A 601 35.09 52.87 -1.99
N GLY A 602 34.65 51.73 -1.45
CA GLY A 602 34.50 51.40 -0.02
C GLY A 602 33.05 51.07 0.35
N GLY A 603 32.65 49.87 0.78
CA GLY A 603 33.38 48.73 1.30
C GLY A 603 32.81 48.32 2.66
N CYS A 604 32.25 47.10 2.70
CA CYS A 604 32.19 46.15 3.82
C CYS A 604 31.48 46.48 5.16
N SER A 605 30.52 45.58 5.45
CA SER A 605 30.39 44.77 6.68
C SER A 605 29.94 45.41 7.99
N PHE A 606 28.83 44.89 8.53
CA PHE A 606 28.86 43.80 9.51
C PHE A 606 27.64 42.89 9.36
#